data_AF-A0A9X1V767-F1
#
_entry.id   AF-A0A9X1V767-F1
#
_cell.length_a   1.000
_cell.length_b   1.000
_cell.length_c   1.000
_cell.angle_alpha   90.00
_cell.angle_beta   90.00
_cell.angle_gamma   90.00
#
_symmetry.space_group_name_H-M   'P 1'
#
loop_
_entity.id
_entity.type
_entity.pdbx_description
1 polymer ?
#
loop_
_entity_poly.entity_id
_entity_poly.type
_entity_poly.pdbx_seq_one_letter_code
_entity_poly.pdbx_strand_id
1 'polypeptide(L)'
;MKSQPHAMVPANRHSWRYILSAVLFMAMVSPPVKQWLILSEEDHLSSLQAIVYLIISIAGMLPGFSLQPKILEFATGFSQALLQNDSDERRVAYLHRTAVIILIISMIASLLWTNSALNQFVDLHRGLYVEANLLVYIMGFVTSIAWILLLKRYALYGILFTSTMMMMMIANLLASHSF
;
A
#
# COMPACT_ATOMS: atom_id res chain seq x y z
N MET A 1 27.11 5.86 -43.52
CA MET A 1 26.57 5.97 -42.15
C MET A 1 25.21 5.27 -42.13
N LYS A 2 25.08 4.16 -41.41
CA LYS A 2 23.78 3.46 -41.23
C LYS A 2 23.06 4.08 -40.04
N SER A 3 21.92 4.74 -40.28
CA SER A 3 21.03 5.22 -39.23
C SER A 3 20.52 4.01 -38.42
N GLN A 4 20.85 3.95 -37.14
CA GLN A 4 20.25 2.94 -36.27
C GLN A 4 18.76 3.25 -36.09
N PRO A 5 17.86 2.28 -36.31
CA PRO A 5 16.44 2.49 -36.08
C PRO A 5 16.20 2.72 -34.59
N HIS A 6 15.66 3.89 -34.24
CA HIS A 6 15.15 4.16 -32.91
C HIS A 6 14.02 3.17 -32.62
N ALA A 7 14.32 2.15 -31.80
CA ALA A 7 13.31 1.26 -31.28
C ALA A 7 12.28 2.10 -30.49
N MET A 8 11.04 2.13 -30.96
CA MET A 8 9.93 2.74 -30.22
C MET A 8 9.76 1.97 -28.92
N VAL A 9 10.25 2.52 -27.82
CA VAL A 9 9.95 2.01 -26.48
C VAL A 9 8.45 2.22 -26.26
N PRO A 10 7.65 1.17 -26.01
CA PRO A 10 6.21 1.32 -25.86
C PRO A 10 5.90 2.15 -24.61
N ALA A 11 5.54 3.41 -24.83
CA ALA A 11 5.38 4.44 -23.81
C ALA A 11 4.20 4.22 -22.83
N ASN A 12 3.45 3.12 -22.94
CA ASN A 12 2.12 3.01 -22.30
C ASN A 12 1.99 1.92 -21.22
N ARG A 13 3.05 1.20 -20.86
CA ARG A 13 2.96 0.15 -19.82
C ARG A 13 2.80 0.65 -18.38
N HIS A 14 2.99 1.94 -18.11
CA HIS A 14 2.81 2.50 -16.76
C HIS A 14 1.39 3.03 -16.51
N SER A 15 0.67 3.45 -17.57
CA SER A 15 -0.64 4.09 -17.45
C SER A 15 -1.72 3.17 -16.86
N TRP A 16 -1.72 1.88 -17.24
CA TRP A 16 -2.76 0.95 -16.82
C TRP A 16 -2.78 0.71 -15.31
N ARG A 17 -1.64 0.80 -14.62
CA ARG A 17 -1.58 0.56 -13.16
C ARG A 17 -2.26 1.68 -12.36
N TYR A 18 -2.13 2.93 -12.82
CA TYR A 18 -2.85 4.06 -12.21
C TYR A 18 -4.35 3.95 -12.45
N ILE A 19 -4.75 3.59 -13.68
CA ILE A 19 -6.16 3.39 -14.02
C ILE A 19 -6.73 2.24 -13.18
N LEU A 20 -6.04 1.10 -13.11
CA LEU A 20 -6.46 -0.04 -12.30
C LEU A 20 -6.56 0.33 -10.81
N SER A 21 -5.57 1.04 -10.29
CA SER A 21 -5.56 1.54 -8.92
C SER A 21 -6.79 2.41 -8.61
N ALA A 22 -7.07 3.40 -9.46
CA ALA A 22 -8.23 4.28 -9.30
C ALA A 22 -9.55 3.51 -9.41
N VAL A 23 -9.65 2.57 -10.37
CA VAL A 23 -10.85 1.73 -10.54
C VAL A 23 -11.07 0.85 -9.32
N LEU A 24 -10.03 0.19 -8.80
CA LEU A 24 -10.13 -0.64 -7.60
C LEU A 24 -10.54 0.18 -6.38
N PHE A 25 -9.92 1.34 -6.17
CA PHE A 25 -10.28 2.24 -5.08
C PHE A 25 -11.74 2.70 -5.17
N MET A 26 -12.16 3.22 -6.33
CA MET A 26 -13.53 3.70 -6.54
C MET A 26 -14.56 2.57 -6.41
N ALA A 27 -14.23 1.36 -6.87
CA ALA A 27 -15.08 0.19 -6.70
C ALA A 27 -15.26 -0.19 -5.22
N MET A 28 -14.19 -0.19 -4.44
CA MET A 28 -14.23 -0.55 -3.01
C MET A 28 -14.92 0.50 -2.14
N VAL A 29 -14.82 1.79 -2.49
CA VAL A 29 -15.48 2.89 -1.74
C VAL A 29 -16.91 3.14 -2.25
N SER A 30 -17.39 2.35 -3.22
CA SER A 30 -18.70 2.54 -3.83
C SER A 30 -19.86 2.24 -2.87
N PRO A 31 -21.04 2.87 -3.05
CA PRO A 31 -22.21 2.62 -2.21
C PRO A 31 -22.64 1.15 -2.11
N PRO A 32 -22.60 0.32 -3.18
CA PRO A 32 -22.91 -1.11 -3.10
C PRO A 32 -22.01 -1.87 -2.11
N VAL A 33 -20.70 -1.60 -2.12
CA VAL A 33 -19.76 -2.25 -1.18
C VAL A 33 -20.05 -1.82 0.26
N LYS A 34 -20.35 -0.53 0.47
CA LYS A 34 -20.77 -0.05 1.79
C LYS A 34 -22.04 -0.77 2.29
N GLN A 35 -23.03 -0.97 1.42
CA GLN A 35 -24.24 -1.72 1.77
C GLN A 35 -23.93 -3.18 2.12
N TRP A 36 -23.02 -3.83 1.39
CA TRP A 36 -22.60 -5.21 1.70
C TRP A 36 -21.91 -5.31 3.06
N LEU A 37 -21.07 -4.33 3.41
CA LEU A 37 -20.43 -4.27 4.73
C LEU A 37 -21.47 -4.14 5.84
N ILE A 38 -22.43 -3.20 5.71
CA ILE A 38 -23.50 -3.01 6.70
C ILE A 38 -24.36 -4.29 6.84
N LEU A 39 -24.69 -4.96 5.74
CA LEU A 39 -25.46 -6.21 5.78
C LEU A 39 -24.69 -7.37 6.41
N SER A 40 -23.36 -7.28 6.45
CA SER A 40 -22.49 -8.31 7.04
C SER A 40 -22.09 -8.00 8.49
N GLU A 41 -22.48 -6.85 9.03
CA GLU A 41 -22.14 -6.39 10.39
C GLU A 41 -22.96 -7.01 11.52
N GLU A 42 -23.94 -7.87 11.22
CA GLU A 42 -24.61 -8.66 12.27
C GLU A 42 -23.63 -9.57 13.03
N ASP A 43 -22.49 -9.92 12.41
CA ASP A 43 -21.35 -10.61 13.03
C ASP A 43 -20.16 -9.64 13.17
N HIS A 44 -19.76 -9.35 14.42
CA HIS A 44 -18.68 -8.44 14.80
C HIS A 44 -17.49 -8.33 13.81
N LEU A 45 -17.12 -7.10 13.45
CA LEU A 45 -15.94 -6.74 12.63
C LEU A 45 -15.73 -7.70 11.45
N SER A 46 -16.65 -7.62 10.48
CA SER A 46 -16.72 -8.60 9.40
C SER A 46 -15.38 -8.72 8.68
N SER A 47 -14.90 -9.95 8.54
CA SER A 47 -13.73 -10.31 7.72
C SER A 47 -13.76 -9.66 6.33
N LEU A 48 -14.94 -9.34 5.82
CA LEU A 48 -15.18 -8.56 4.61
C LEU A 48 -14.61 -7.15 4.67
N GLN A 49 -14.73 -6.41 5.77
CA GLN A 49 -14.14 -5.08 5.91
C GLN A 49 -12.62 -5.14 5.79
N ALA A 50 -12.00 -6.15 6.38
CA ALA A 50 -10.55 -6.34 6.27
C ALA A 50 -10.12 -6.74 4.84
N ILE A 51 -10.94 -7.50 4.11
CA ILE A 51 -10.73 -7.79 2.68
C ILE A 51 -10.84 -6.50 1.85
N VAL A 52 -11.82 -5.64 2.13
CA VAL A 52 -11.97 -4.34 1.46
C VAL A 52 -10.72 -3.47 1.70
N TYR A 53 -10.24 -3.38 2.94
CA TYR A 53 -9.00 -2.67 3.26
C TYR A 53 -7.77 -3.27 2.59
N LEU A 54 -7.68 -4.60 2.46
CA LEU A 54 -6.62 -5.24 1.71
C LEU A 54 -6.65 -4.81 0.23
N ILE A 55 -7.81 -4.83 -0.41
CA ILE A 55 -7.95 -4.42 -1.82
C ILE A 55 -7.60 -2.93 -1.99
N ILE A 56 -8.06 -2.07 -1.08
CA ILE A 56 -7.74 -0.63 -1.09
C ILE A 56 -6.22 -0.41 -0.90
N SER A 57 -5.59 -1.14 0.01
CA SER A 57 -4.15 -1.07 0.23
C SER A 57 -3.37 -1.51 -1.02
N ILE A 58 -3.75 -2.64 -1.64
CA ILE A 58 -3.16 -3.09 -2.91
C ILE A 58 -3.37 -2.04 -4.00
N ALA A 59 -4.56 -1.45 -4.10
CA ALA A 59 -4.85 -0.37 -5.03
C ALA A 59 -3.88 0.80 -4.81
N GLY A 60 -3.62 1.20 -3.57
CA GLY A 60 -2.64 2.22 -3.21
C GLY A 60 -1.19 1.85 -3.54
N MET A 61 -0.82 0.58 -3.45
CA MET A 61 0.53 0.10 -3.78
C MET A 61 0.85 0.17 -5.28
N LEU A 62 -0.14 -0.09 -6.15
CA LEU A 62 0.03 -0.08 -7.62
C LEU A 62 0.65 1.22 -8.19
N PRO A 63 0.19 2.43 -7.83
CA PRO A 63 0.78 3.67 -8.32
C PRO A 63 2.21 3.86 -7.80
N GLY A 64 2.51 3.44 -6.58
CA GLY A 64 3.87 3.54 -6.03
C GLY A 64 4.85 2.61 -6.76
N PHE A 65 4.47 1.36 -7.05
CA PHE A 65 5.26 0.48 -7.92
C PHE A 65 5.41 0.99 -9.36
N SER A 66 4.46 1.79 -9.83
CA SER A 66 4.56 2.42 -11.15
C SER A 66 5.61 3.53 -11.20
N LEU A 67 5.86 4.16 -10.06
CA LEU A 67 6.88 5.21 -9.86
C LEU A 67 8.25 4.64 -9.46
N GLN A 68 8.45 3.33 -9.46
CA GLN A 68 9.66 2.68 -8.95
C GLN A 68 10.98 3.31 -9.46
N PRO A 69 11.21 3.54 -10.77
CA PRO A 69 12.45 4.17 -11.24
C PRO A 69 12.67 5.57 -10.65
N LYS A 70 11.60 6.38 -10.62
CA LYS A 70 11.64 7.76 -10.11
C LYS A 70 11.89 7.79 -8.60
N ILE A 71 11.27 6.88 -7.85
CA ILE A 71 11.47 6.76 -6.40
C ILE A 71 12.91 6.38 -6.08
N LEU A 72 13.49 5.43 -6.83
CA LEU A 72 14.88 5.02 -6.64
C LEU A 72 15.86 6.15 -6.95
N GLU A 73 15.66 6.83 -8.08
CA GLU A 73 16.47 8.01 -8.45
C GLU A 73 16.38 9.11 -7.38
N PHE A 74 15.16 9.44 -6.96
CA PHE A 74 14.93 10.42 -5.89
C PHE A 74 15.58 10.00 -4.57
N ALA A 75 15.43 8.75 -4.14
CA ALA A 75 16.00 8.26 -2.90
C ALA A 75 17.53 8.25 -2.94
N THR A 76 18.13 7.91 -4.08
CA THR A 76 19.58 7.98 -4.27
C THR A 76 20.05 9.43 -4.21
N GLY A 77 19.41 10.35 -4.95
CA GLY A 77 19.75 11.78 -4.91
C GLY A 77 19.56 12.39 -3.51
N PHE A 78 18.47 12.06 -2.83
CA PHE A 78 18.19 12.51 -1.47
C PHE A 78 19.23 11.98 -0.47
N SER A 79 19.57 10.69 -0.51
CA SER A 79 20.58 10.12 0.38
C SER A 79 21.98 10.65 0.11
N GLN A 80 22.33 10.93 -1.15
CA GLN A 80 23.57 11.59 -1.52
C GLN A 80 23.63 13.03 -0.99
N ALA A 81 22.53 13.78 -1.09
CA ALA A 81 22.45 15.14 -0.57
C ALA A 81 22.49 15.20 0.96
N LEU A 82 21.88 14.23 1.65
CA LEU A 82 21.82 14.17 3.11
C LEU A 82 23.12 13.66 3.74
N LEU A 83 23.78 12.69 3.09
CA LEU A 83 24.95 11.98 3.61
C LEU A 83 26.15 12.14 2.65
N GLN A 84 26.53 13.40 2.37
CA GLN A 84 27.53 13.72 1.34
C GLN A 84 28.90 13.09 1.57
N ASN A 85 29.31 12.91 2.84
CA ASN A 85 30.64 12.42 3.21
C ASN A 85 30.69 10.93 3.59
N ASP A 86 29.54 10.24 3.57
CA ASP A 86 29.50 8.82 3.90
C ASP A 86 29.74 7.93 2.67
N SER A 87 30.25 6.72 2.92
CA SER A 87 30.41 5.69 1.90
C SER A 87 29.05 5.24 1.34
N ASP A 88 29.06 4.75 0.09
CA ASP A 88 27.84 4.26 -0.56
C ASP A 88 27.17 3.11 0.21
N GLU A 89 27.97 2.26 0.86
CA GLU A 89 27.48 1.20 1.76
C GLU A 89 26.62 1.77 2.91
N ARG A 90 27.08 2.85 3.54
CA ARG A 90 26.34 3.51 4.63
C ARG A 90 25.06 4.16 4.13
N ARG A 91 25.08 4.79 2.95
CA ARG A 91 23.88 5.38 2.33
C ARG A 91 22.82 4.33 2.01
N VAL A 92 23.24 3.19 1.45
CA VAL A 92 22.34 2.06 1.18
C VAL A 92 21.77 1.50 2.48
N ALA A 93 22.60 1.34 3.52
CA ALA A 93 22.15 0.88 4.84
C ALA A 93 21.15 1.87 5.47
N TYR A 94 21.37 3.18 5.32
CA TYR A 94 20.44 4.21 5.79
C TYR A 94 19.08 4.08 5.10
N LEU A 95 19.05 3.99 3.76
CA LEU A 95 17.80 3.82 3.01
C LEU A 95 17.05 2.54 3.42
N HIS A 96 17.76 1.43 3.65
CA HIS A 96 17.15 0.18 4.13
C HIS A 96 16.54 0.36 5.53
N ARG A 97 17.26 1.01 6.45
CA ARG A 97 16.74 1.29 7.80
C ARG A 97 15.49 2.16 7.76
N THR A 98 15.51 3.21 6.95
CA THR A 98 14.33 4.08 6.76
C THR A 98 13.15 3.29 6.19
N ALA A 99 13.38 2.43 5.20
CA ALA A 99 12.33 1.57 4.65
C ALA A 99 11.73 0.62 5.72
N VAL A 100 12.58 -0.01 6.54
CA VAL A 100 12.12 -0.87 7.65
C VAL A 100 11.31 -0.09 8.67
N ILE A 101 11.75 1.11 9.05
CA ILE A 101 11.01 1.98 9.97
C ILE A 101 9.63 2.34 9.40
N ILE A 102 9.56 2.70 8.11
CA ILE A 102 8.29 2.99 7.43
C ILE A 102 7.36 1.77 7.46
N LEU A 103 7.89 0.56 7.20
CA LEU A 103 7.10 -0.67 7.26
C LEU A 103 6.57 -0.94 8.67
N ILE A 104 7.42 -0.78 9.70
CA ILE A 104 7.02 -0.97 11.10
C ILE A 104 5.94 0.04 11.49
N ILE A 105 6.12 1.33 11.17
CA ILE A 105 5.11 2.37 11.44
C ILE A 105 3.79 2.04 10.71
N SER A 106 3.87 1.60 9.46
CA SER A 106 2.68 1.22 8.68
C SER A 106 1.98 0.02 9.31
N MET A 107 2.73 -0.94 9.84
CA MET A 107 2.20 -2.11 10.53
C MET A 107 1.53 -1.71 11.86
N ILE A 108 2.15 -0.82 12.65
CA ILE A 108 1.56 -0.30 13.89
C ILE A 108 0.28 0.49 13.60
N ALA A 109 0.31 1.38 12.60
CA ALA A 109 -0.87 2.12 12.17
C ALA A 109 -1.99 1.19 11.68
N SER A 110 -1.64 0.04 11.08
CA SER A 110 -2.63 -0.97 10.67
C SER A 110 -3.40 -1.58 11.85
N LEU A 111 -2.80 -1.64 13.04
CA LEU A 111 -3.47 -2.12 14.27
C LEU A 111 -4.57 -1.17 14.75
N LEU A 112 -4.56 0.10 14.35
CA LEU A 112 -5.67 0.99 14.65
C LEU A 112 -6.97 0.48 14.00
N TRP A 113 -6.85 -0.08 12.79
CA TRP A 113 -7.97 -0.63 12.04
C TRP A 113 -8.44 -2.00 12.53
N THR A 114 -7.77 -2.61 13.51
CA THR A 114 -8.27 -3.82 14.18
C THR A 114 -9.18 -3.49 15.37
N ASN A 115 -9.31 -2.22 15.74
CA ASN A 115 -10.20 -1.79 16.83
C ASN A 115 -11.65 -1.66 16.32
N SER A 116 -12.55 -2.51 16.84
CA SER A 116 -13.97 -2.52 16.42
C SER A 116 -14.68 -1.19 16.66
N ALA A 117 -14.43 -0.54 17.80
CA ALA A 117 -15.07 0.70 18.17
C ALA A 117 -14.64 1.84 17.25
N LEU A 118 -13.36 1.88 16.86
CA LEU A 118 -12.86 2.86 15.90
C LEU A 118 -13.51 2.66 14.52
N ASN A 119 -13.59 1.41 14.04
CA ASN A 119 -14.21 1.10 12.76
C ASN A 119 -15.70 1.49 12.75
N GLN A 120 -16.47 1.10 13.77
CA GLN A 120 -17.87 1.48 13.90
C GLN A 120 -18.05 3.00 13.92
N PHE A 121 -17.19 3.73 14.64
CA PHE A 121 -17.21 5.19 14.66
C PHE A 121 -16.98 5.79 13.26
N VAL A 122 -16.02 5.26 12.51
CA VAL A 122 -15.72 5.68 11.13
C VAL A 122 -16.89 5.37 10.20
N ASP A 123 -17.53 4.21 10.32
CA ASP A 123 -18.61 3.75 9.44
C ASP A 123 -19.90 4.58 9.59
N LEU A 124 -20.19 5.05 10.81
CA LEU A 124 -21.29 5.95 11.12
C LEU A 124 -21.11 7.36 10.52
N HIS A 125 -19.87 7.81 10.32
CA HIS A 125 -19.57 9.17 9.85
C HIS A 125 -19.13 9.15 8.39
N ARG A 126 -20.05 9.52 7.47
CA ARG A 126 -19.81 9.46 6.01
C ARG A 126 -18.54 10.17 5.55
N GLY A 127 -18.20 11.33 6.13
CA GLY A 127 -16.96 12.05 5.82
C GLY A 127 -15.72 11.27 6.24
N LEU A 128 -15.70 10.80 7.49
CA LEU A 128 -14.62 9.99 8.03
C LEU A 128 -14.42 8.67 7.27
N TYR A 129 -15.50 8.03 6.80
CA TYR A 129 -15.39 6.80 6.01
C TYR A 129 -14.54 7.00 4.74
N VAL A 130 -14.77 8.10 4.01
CA VAL A 130 -13.99 8.38 2.78
C VAL A 130 -12.54 8.73 3.13
N GLU A 131 -12.34 9.55 4.17
CA GLU A 131 -11.00 9.94 4.64
C GLU A 131 -10.20 8.74 5.16
N ALA A 132 -10.83 7.82 5.90
CA ALA A 132 -10.24 6.59 6.40
C ALA A 132 -9.80 5.68 5.24
N ASN A 133 -10.68 5.46 4.25
CA ASN A 133 -10.33 4.65 3.08
C ASN A 133 -9.22 5.31 2.24
N LEU A 134 -9.23 6.64 2.11
CA LEU A 134 -8.15 7.39 1.47
C LEU A 134 -6.83 7.23 2.24
N LEU A 135 -6.88 7.23 3.57
CA LEU A 135 -5.71 7.00 4.41
C LEU A 135 -5.14 5.60 4.19
N VAL A 136 -5.98 4.55 4.15
CA VAL A 136 -5.54 3.17 3.83
C VAL A 136 -4.91 3.10 2.44
N TYR A 137 -5.49 3.78 1.45
CA TYR A 137 -4.91 3.88 0.10
C TYR A 137 -3.53 4.56 0.11
N ILE A 138 -3.38 5.69 0.82
CA ILE A 138 -2.09 6.40 0.96
C ILE A 138 -1.07 5.51 1.70
N MET A 139 -1.49 4.77 2.73
CA MET A 139 -0.63 3.82 3.43
C MET A 139 -0.14 2.71 2.49
N GLY A 140 -1.00 2.20 1.61
CA GLY A 140 -0.60 1.26 0.56
C GLY A 140 0.49 1.84 -0.35
N PHE A 141 0.32 3.10 -0.77
CA PHE A 141 1.33 3.81 -1.56
C PHE A 141 2.67 3.92 -0.80
N VAL A 142 2.65 4.39 0.45
CA VAL A 142 3.85 4.51 1.30
C VAL A 142 4.53 3.14 1.53
N THR A 143 3.74 2.10 1.76
CA THR A 143 4.22 0.72 1.93
C THR A 143 4.94 0.24 0.67
N SER A 144 4.42 0.56 -0.52
CA SER A 144 5.11 0.21 -1.78
C SER A 144 6.44 0.94 -1.95
N ILE A 145 6.55 2.21 -1.53
CA ILE A 145 7.82 2.95 -1.51
C ILE A 145 8.84 2.20 -0.63
N ALA A 146 8.43 1.79 0.57
CA ALA A 146 9.32 1.06 1.46
C ALA A 146 9.78 -0.27 0.84
N TRP A 147 8.88 -1.03 0.21
CA TRP A 147 9.25 -2.25 -0.52
C TRP A 147 10.18 -1.98 -1.71
N ILE A 148 10.01 -0.87 -2.42
CA ILE A 148 10.90 -0.46 -3.51
C ILE A 148 12.31 -0.19 -2.99
N LEU A 149 12.44 0.54 -1.88
CA LEU A 149 13.72 0.85 -1.26
C LEU A 149 14.42 -0.41 -0.73
N LEU A 150 13.64 -1.34 -0.17
CA LEU A 150 14.16 -2.57 0.44
C LEU A 150 14.54 -3.64 -0.60
N LEU A 151 13.66 -3.90 -1.59
CA LEU A 151 13.78 -5.04 -2.51
C LEU A 151 14.23 -4.64 -3.93
N LYS A 152 14.26 -3.35 -4.26
CA LYS A 152 14.67 -2.82 -5.58
C LYS A 152 13.94 -3.54 -6.72
N ARG A 153 14.65 -4.33 -7.54
CA ARG A 153 14.08 -5.10 -8.67
C ARG A 153 12.97 -6.06 -8.26
N TYR A 154 12.95 -6.48 -6.99
CA TYR A 154 12.03 -7.44 -6.41
C TYR A 154 10.90 -6.76 -5.61
N ALA A 155 10.71 -5.44 -5.75
CA ALA A 155 9.69 -4.68 -5.04
C ALA A 155 8.27 -5.24 -5.16
N LEU A 156 7.92 -5.81 -6.32
CA LEU A 156 6.59 -6.39 -6.55
C LEU A 156 6.28 -7.58 -5.61
N TYR A 157 7.30 -8.30 -5.11
CA TYR A 157 7.08 -9.33 -4.09
C TYR A 157 6.54 -8.74 -2.78
N GLY A 158 6.71 -7.44 -2.56
CA GLY A 158 6.09 -6.71 -1.45
C GLY A 158 4.56 -6.83 -1.43
N ILE A 159 3.89 -6.96 -2.59
CA ILE A 159 2.44 -7.21 -2.65
C ILE A 159 2.10 -8.53 -1.98
N LEU A 160 2.86 -9.59 -2.29
CA LEU A 160 2.65 -10.91 -1.70
C LEU A 160 2.88 -10.87 -0.19
N PHE A 161 3.96 -10.23 0.27
CA PHE A 161 4.22 -10.09 1.70
C PHE A 161 3.12 -9.32 2.43
N THR A 162 2.71 -8.15 1.93
CA THR A 162 1.63 -7.36 2.52
C THR A 162 0.31 -8.14 2.54
N SER A 163 -0.02 -8.85 1.45
CA SER A 163 -1.23 -9.66 1.37
C SER A 163 -1.23 -10.80 2.37
N THR A 164 -0.12 -11.55 2.47
CA THR A 164 0.03 -12.63 3.45
C THR A 164 -0.09 -12.11 4.88
N MET A 165 0.58 -11.00 5.21
CA MET A 165 0.49 -10.41 6.56
C MET A 165 -0.94 -9.99 6.91
N MET A 166 -1.67 -9.36 5.99
CA MET A 166 -3.07 -8.99 6.23
C MET A 166 -3.97 -10.22 6.35
N MET A 167 -3.76 -11.26 5.53
CA MET A 167 -4.52 -12.51 5.65
C MET A 167 -4.26 -13.22 6.98
N MET A 168 -3.02 -13.23 7.48
CA MET A 168 -2.71 -13.75 8.82
C MET A 168 -3.40 -12.94 9.91
N MET A 169 -3.45 -11.62 9.78
CA MET A 169 -4.19 -10.75 10.72
C MET A 169 -5.69 -11.05 10.70
N ILE A 170 -6.29 -11.21 9.52
CA ILE A 170 -7.70 -11.58 9.36
C ILE A 170 -7.98 -12.95 10.00
N ALA A 171 -7.12 -13.94 9.73
CA ALA A 171 -7.25 -15.27 10.31
C ALA A 171 -7.16 -15.23 11.84
N ASN A 172 -6.23 -14.44 12.40
CA ASN A 172 -6.10 -14.27 13.84
C ASN A 172 -7.32 -13.58 14.47
N LEU A 173 -7.88 -12.57 13.82
CA LEU A 173 -9.10 -11.90 14.28
C LEU A 173 -10.29 -12.88 14.28
N LEU A 174 -10.47 -13.65 13.20
CA LEU A 174 -11.51 -14.67 13.11
C LEU A 174 -11.36 -15.74 14.19
N ALA A 175 -10.15 -16.22 14.44
CA ALA A 175 -9.88 -17.21 15.48
C ALA A 175 -10.16 -16.68 16.90
N SER A 176 -9.97 -15.38 17.14
CA SER A 176 -10.23 -14.76 18.45
C SER A 176 -11.71 -14.61 18.80
N HIS A 177 -12.59 -14.64 17.80
CA HIS A 177 -14.04 -14.50 17.96
C HIS A 177 -14.81 -15.83 17.84
N SER A 178 -14.13 -16.95 17.57
CA SER A 178 -14.75 -18.27 17.44
C SER A 178 -14.90 -19.02 18.79
N PHE A 179 -14.73 -18.34 19.93
CA PHE A 179 -14.82 -18.89 21.28
C PHE A 179 -15.80 -18.10 22.14
#